data_AF-A0AAD8J2H9-F1
#
_entry.id   AF-A0AAD8J2H9-F1
#
_cell.length_a   1.000
_cell.length_b   1.000
_cell.length_c   1.000
_cell.angle_alpha   90.00
_cell.angle_beta   90.00
_cell.angle_gamma   90.00
#
_symmetry.space_group_name_H-M   'P 1'
#
loop_
_entity.id
_entity.type
_entity.pdbx_description
1 polymer ?
#
loop_
_entity_poly.entity_id
_entity_poly.type
_entity_poly.pdbx_seq_one_letter_code
_entity_poly.pdbx_strand_id
1 'polypeptide(L)'
;MRLYNDNLSKSDADRIATFNKWLLQIGNGSDYDNADRELIKIPPDLCGNPCEDPMKSIVEAIYPSLLKNYNDPAYLTERAILTPKNEVVHDLNDIIMNVIPGESRTYLSSDSICKESMKTDQNELLYPAEFLNSLKFNGVPNNDIQLKEGTPIMLLRNLNQSEGLCNGTRLIITRVTAPNPGSGI
;
A
#
# COMPACT_ATOMS: atom_id res chain seq x y z
N MET A 1 14.55 3.06 10.88
CA MET A 1 14.83 1.63 11.15
C MET A 1 16.06 1.26 10.33
N ARG A 2 17.18 0.85 10.95
CA ARG A 2 18.33 0.31 10.22
C ARG A 2 18.20 -1.21 10.24
N LEU A 3 17.99 -1.81 9.08
CA LEU A 3 17.90 -3.27 8.94
C LEU A 3 19.33 -3.81 9.00
N TYR A 4 19.61 -4.67 9.98
CA TYR A 4 20.89 -5.34 10.14
C TYR A 4 20.91 -6.58 9.25
N ASN A 5 21.94 -6.75 8.43
CA ASN A 5 22.13 -7.92 7.56
C ASN A 5 23.54 -8.45 7.74
N ASP A 6 23.67 -9.65 8.33
CA ASP A 6 24.94 -10.30 8.64
C ASP A 6 25.65 -10.92 7.42
N ASN A 7 24.93 -11.05 6.30
CA ASN A 7 25.43 -11.71 5.08
C ASN A 7 25.61 -10.71 3.93
N LEU A 8 26.26 -9.57 4.21
CA LEU A 8 26.50 -8.55 3.18
C LEU A 8 27.65 -8.99 2.27
N SER A 9 27.39 -9.18 0.98
CA SER A 9 28.46 -9.44 0.02
C SER A 9 29.37 -8.21 -0.11
N LYS A 10 30.63 -8.39 -0.52
CA LYS A 10 31.55 -7.27 -0.76
C LYS A 10 30.98 -6.27 -1.79
N SER A 11 30.33 -6.79 -2.82
CA SER A 11 29.67 -5.97 -3.84
C SER A 11 28.54 -5.12 -3.25
N ASP A 12 27.72 -5.69 -2.37
CA ASP A 12 26.62 -4.95 -1.73
C ASP A 12 27.14 -3.90 -0.77
N ALA A 13 28.22 -4.20 -0.04
CA ALA A 13 28.91 -3.25 0.81
C ALA A 13 29.43 -2.04 0.00
N ASP A 14 30.06 -2.29 -1.15
CA ASP A 14 30.58 -1.24 -2.03
C ASP A 14 29.45 -0.38 -2.63
N ARG A 15 28.32 -1.00 -3.00
CA ARG A 15 27.12 -0.28 -3.48
C ARG A 15 26.53 0.61 -2.38
N ILE A 16 26.37 0.09 -1.17
CA ILE A 16 25.86 0.85 -0.02
C ILE A 16 26.81 2.02 0.32
N ALA A 17 28.12 1.78 0.31
CA ALA A 17 29.11 2.83 0.54
C ALA A 17 29.02 3.94 -0.52
N THR A 18 28.86 3.57 -1.79
CA THR A 18 28.67 4.51 -2.91
C THR A 18 27.41 5.35 -2.73
N PHE A 19 26.28 4.71 -2.42
CA PHE A 19 25.01 5.39 -2.17
C PHE A 19 25.09 6.34 -0.96
N ASN A 20 25.70 5.90 0.15
CA ASN A 20 25.89 6.73 1.35
C ASN A 20 26.75 7.96 1.05
N LYS A 21 27.79 7.81 0.24
CA LYS A 21 28.64 8.93 -0.16
C LYS A 21 27.84 9.96 -0.96
N TRP A 22 27.06 9.52 -1.94
CA TRP A 22 26.17 10.39 -2.71
C TRP A 22 25.15 11.12 -1.81
N LEU A 23 24.50 10.39 -0.90
CA LEU A 23 23.53 10.97 0.04
C LEU A 23 24.18 12.04 0.95
N LEU A 24 25.42 11.81 1.41
CA LEU A 24 26.18 12.79 2.19
C LEU A 24 26.54 14.03 1.36
N GLN A 25 26.86 13.88 0.08
CA GLN A 25 27.16 15.02 -0.79
C GLN A 25 25.93 15.91 -0.99
N ILE A 26 24.73 15.31 -1.13
CA ILE A 26 23.48 16.06 -1.13
C ILE A 26 23.28 16.80 0.20
N GLY A 27 23.46 16.11 1.33
CA GLY A 27 23.31 16.73 2.66
C GLY A 27 24.30 17.86 2.93
N ASN A 28 25.48 17.82 2.33
CA ASN A 28 26.50 18.87 2.40
C ASN A 28 26.30 19.99 1.36
N GLY A 29 25.31 19.87 0.48
CA GLY A 29 25.04 20.85 -0.57
C GLY A 29 26.14 20.96 -1.63
N SER A 30 26.80 19.85 -1.95
CA SER A 30 27.94 19.82 -2.90
C SER A 30 27.66 19.07 -4.20
N ASP A 31 26.52 18.42 -4.35
CA ASP A 31 26.16 17.62 -5.53
C ASP A 31 24.81 18.06 -6.12
N TYR A 32 24.85 19.20 -6.81
CA TYR A 32 23.71 19.77 -7.53
C TYR A 32 23.98 19.74 -9.04
N ASP A 33 22.92 19.49 -9.81
CA ASP A 33 22.97 19.39 -11.27
C ASP A 33 22.88 20.76 -11.96
N ASN A 34 22.56 21.83 -11.21
CA ASN A 34 22.48 23.19 -11.70
C ASN A 34 23.22 24.20 -10.80
N ALA A 35 23.61 25.34 -11.39
CA ALA A 35 24.34 26.41 -10.70
C ALA A 35 23.53 27.01 -9.53
N ASP A 36 22.21 27.02 -9.65
CA ASP A 36 21.27 27.57 -8.66
C ASP A 36 21.01 26.64 -7.47
N ARG A 37 21.56 25.42 -7.49
CA ARG A 37 21.45 24.42 -6.40
C ARG A 37 20.01 24.01 -6.08
N GLU A 38 19.16 23.96 -7.10
CA GLU A 38 17.74 23.58 -6.96
C GLU A 38 17.49 22.13 -7.35
N LEU A 39 18.36 21.55 -8.18
CA LEU A 39 18.19 20.20 -8.74
C LEU A 39 19.32 19.28 -8.31
N ILE A 40 18.96 18.05 -7.94
CA ILE A 40 19.90 16.96 -7.72
C ILE A 40 19.78 15.95 -8.86
N LYS A 41 20.91 15.34 -9.21
CA LYS A 41 20.91 14.25 -10.18
C LYS A 41 20.70 12.92 -9.46
N ILE A 42 19.63 12.21 -9.80
CA ILE A 42 19.37 10.87 -9.27
C ILE A 42 20.28 9.86 -9.98
N PRO A 43 20.99 8.98 -9.23
CA PRO A 43 21.79 7.90 -9.80
C PRO A 43 20.99 7.07 -10.81
N PRO A 44 21.51 6.80 -12.01
CA PRO A 44 20.78 6.09 -13.06
C PRO A 44 20.33 4.68 -12.67
N ASP A 45 21.04 4.03 -11.74
CA ASP A 45 20.70 2.71 -11.21
C ASP A 45 19.49 2.72 -10.26
N LEU A 46 19.06 3.90 -9.81
CA LEU A 46 17.82 4.10 -9.04
C LEU A 46 16.64 4.50 -9.93
N CYS A 47 16.90 4.82 -11.20
CA CYS A 47 15.88 5.22 -12.16
C CYS A 47 15.41 4.02 -12.97
N GLY A 48 14.09 3.90 -13.15
CA GLY A 48 13.53 3.00 -14.16
C GLY A 48 13.83 3.50 -15.57
N ASN A 49 13.84 2.58 -16.54
CA ASN A 49 13.92 2.96 -17.95
C ASN A 49 12.63 3.67 -18.38
N PRO A 50 12.71 4.67 -19.27
CA PRO A 50 11.52 5.29 -19.87
C PRO A 50 10.64 4.22 -20.54
N CYS A 51 9.33 4.26 -20.28
CA CYS A 51 8.35 3.34 -20.85
C CYS A 51 7.03 4.07 -21.09
N GLU A 52 6.22 3.57 -22.03
CA GLU A 52 4.88 4.09 -22.33
C GLU A 52 3.91 4.00 -21.14
N ASP A 53 4.03 2.94 -20.31
CA ASP A 53 3.20 2.74 -19.11
C ASP A 53 4.10 2.56 -17.87
N PRO A 54 4.44 3.65 -17.17
CA PRO A 54 5.29 3.60 -16.00
C PRO A 54 4.71 2.76 -14.86
N MET A 55 3.39 2.80 -14.65
CA MET A 55 2.74 2.06 -13.55
C MET A 55 2.83 0.56 -13.78
N LYS A 56 2.46 0.08 -14.97
CA LYS A 56 2.60 -1.35 -15.31
C LYS A 56 4.05 -1.78 -15.32
N SER A 57 4.97 -0.92 -15.76
CA SER A 57 6.40 -1.22 -15.74
C SER A 57 6.94 -1.42 -14.33
N ILE A 58 6.52 -0.57 -13.38
CA ILE A 58 6.88 -0.74 -11.95
C ILE A 58 6.30 -2.05 -11.41
N VAL A 59 5.04 -2.36 -11.72
CA VAL A 59 4.40 -3.61 -11.28
C VAL A 59 5.16 -4.82 -11.83
N GLU A 60 5.50 -4.87 -13.13
CA GLU A 60 6.23 -5.99 -13.72
C GLU A 60 7.68 -6.07 -13.21
N ALA A 61 8.35 -4.94 -12.97
CA ALA A 61 9.70 -4.92 -12.44
C ALA A 61 9.79 -5.46 -11.01
N ILE A 62 8.81 -5.14 -10.16
CA ILE A 62 8.78 -5.59 -8.76
C ILE A 62 8.14 -6.97 -8.63
N TYR A 63 7.06 -7.23 -9.37
CA TYR A 63 6.30 -8.47 -9.37
C TYR A 63 6.36 -9.18 -10.74
N PRO A 64 7.53 -9.69 -11.15
CA PRO A 64 7.67 -10.38 -12.42
C PRO A 64 6.85 -11.66 -12.47
N SER A 65 6.09 -11.86 -13.55
CA SER A 65 5.20 -13.02 -13.69
C SER A 65 4.18 -13.19 -12.55
N LEU A 66 3.62 -12.08 -12.05
CA LEU A 66 2.65 -12.07 -10.95
C LEU A 66 1.54 -13.13 -11.09
N LEU A 67 0.97 -13.30 -12.29
CA LEU A 67 -0.05 -14.31 -12.58
C LEU A 67 0.32 -15.75 -12.21
N LYS A 68 1.61 -16.09 -12.24
CA LYS A 68 2.10 -17.44 -11.90
C LYS A 68 2.43 -17.58 -10.42
N ASN A 69 2.85 -16.49 -9.79
CA ASN A 69 3.45 -16.49 -8.45
C ASN A 69 2.55 -15.87 -7.38
N TYR A 70 1.35 -15.37 -7.71
CA TYR A 70 0.46 -14.69 -6.77
C TYR A 70 0.04 -15.56 -5.56
N ASN A 71 0.12 -16.89 -5.67
CA ASN A 71 -0.18 -17.81 -4.57
C ASN A 71 1.05 -18.20 -3.74
N ASP A 72 2.24 -17.71 -4.07
CA ASP A 72 3.47 -18.02 -3.34
C ASP A 72 3.73 -16.94 -2.26
N PRO A 73 3.62 -17.29 -0.96
CA PRO A 73 3.88 -16.35 0.12
C PRO A 73 5.32 -15.83 0.15
N ALA A 74 6.31 -16.66 -0.20
CA ALA A 74 7.72 -16.23 -0.21
C ALA A 74 7.93 -15.16 -1.29
N TYR A 75 7.39 -15.40 -2.49
CA TYR A 75 7.39 -14.41 -3.57
C TYR A 75 6.75 -13.08 -3.15
N LEU A 76 5.57 -13.10 -2.53
CA LEU A 76 4.87 -11.87 -2.14
C LEU A 76 5.55 -11.11 -0.98
N THR A 77 6.11 -11.83 0.00
CA THR A 77 6.66 -11.22 1.22
C THR A 77 7.95 -10.43 0.99
N GLU A 78 8.74 -10.81 0.00
CA GLU A 78 10.00 -10.14 -0.35
C GLU A 78 9.83 -8.83 -1.14
N ARG A 79 8.59 -8.49 -1.51
CA ARG A 79 8.29 -7.41 -2.47
C ARG A 79 7.39 -6.36 -1.86
N ALA A 80 7.60 -5.11 -2.25
CA ALA A 80 6.76 -3.99 -1.88
C ALA A 80 6.94 -2.85 -2.89
N ILE A 81 5.86 -2.13 -3.17
CA ILE A 81 5.91 -0.86 -3.89
C ILE A 81 5.56 0.25 -2.89
N LEU A 82 6.43 1.24 -2.78
CA LEU A 82 6.21 2.42 -1.95
C LEU A 82 6.06 3.64 -2.84
N THR A 83 5.05 4.46 -2.56
CA THR A 83 4.82 5.70 -3.30
C THR A 83 4.57 6.86 -2.34
N PRO A 84 4.85 8.11 -2.75
CA PRO A 84 4.65 9.28 -1.88
C PRO A 84 3.18 9.63 -1.64
N LYS A 85 2.26 9.18 -2.51
CA LYS A 85 0.84 9.58 -2.50
C LYS A 85 -0.07 8.36 -2.46
N ASN A 86 -1.05 8.38 -1.56
CA ASN A 86 -2.06 7.31 -1.43
C ASN A 86 -2.89 7.10 -2.72
N GLU A 87 -3.13 8.15 -3.51
CA GLU A 87 -3.80 8.05 -4.81
C GLU A 87 -3.06 7.09 -5.74
N VAL A 88 -1.73 7.23 -5.83
CA VAL A 88 -0.89 6.35 -6.65
C VAL A 88 -0.84 4.93 -6.08
N VAL A 89 -0.89 4.78 -4.75
CA VAL A 89 -1.03 3.46 -4.12
C VAL A 89 -2.32 2.78 -4.58
N HIS A 90 -3.44 3.53 -4.64
CA HIS A 90 -4.72 2.99 -5.06
C HIS A 90 -4.68 2.52 -6.52
N ASP A 91 -4.16 3.34 -7.43
CA ASP A 91 -4.04 3.00 -8.85
C ASP A 91 -3.20 1.71 -9.06
N LEU A 92 -2.07 1.59 -8.34
CA LEU A 92 -1.22 0.40 -8.40
C LEU A 92 -1.89 -0.83 -7.82
N ASN A 93 -2.60 -0.68 -6.69
CA ASN A 93 -3.35 -1.77 -6.07
C ASN A 93 -4.45 -2.26 -7.01
N ASP A 94 -5.14 -1.36 -7.72
CA ASP A 94 -6.18 -1.71 -8.67
C ASP A 94 -5.62 -2.46 -9.88
N ILE A 95 -4.45 -2.03 -10.40
CA ILE A 95 -3.74 -2.75 -11.46
C ILE A 95 -3.42 -4.17 -11.01
N ILE A 96 -2.81 -4.33 -9.83
CA ILE A 96 -2.43 -5.65 -9.27
C ILE A 96 -3.68 -6.51 -9.04
N MET A 97 -4.75 -5.95 -8.48
CA MET A 97 -6.01 -6.64 -8.23
C MET A 97 -6.67 -7.13 -9.52
N ASN A 98 -6.55 -6.38 -10.61
CA ASN A 98 -7.07 -6.79 -11.92
C ASN A 98 -6.25 -7.91 -12.57
N VAL A 99 -4.96 -8.02 -12.23
CA VAL A 99 -4.10 -9.11 -12.69
C VAL A 99 -4.38 -10.39 -11.91
N ILE A 100 -4.58 -10.33 -10.59
CA ILE A 100 -4.82 -11.52 -9.76
C ILE A 100 -6.11 -12.23 -10.23
N PRO A 101 -6.02 -13.54 -10.57
CA PRO A 101 -7.18 -14.30 -11.03
C PRO A 101 -8.14 -14.57 -9.88
N GLY A 102 -9.41 -14.82 -10.22
CA GLY A 102 -10.47 -15.08 -9.25
C GLY A 102 -11.53 -13.99 -9.19
N GLU A 103 -12.66 -14.33 -8.60
CA GLU A 103 -13.79 -13.43 -8.46
C GLU A 103 -13.52 -12.42 -7.33
N SER A 104 -13.64 -11.14 -7.65
CA SER A 104 -13.60 -10.09 -6.64
C SER A 104 -14.91 -10.03 -5.87
N ARG A 105 -14.83 -9.85 -4.57
CA ARG A 105 -15.98 -9.58 -3.71
C ARG A 105 -15.82 -8.22 -3.03
N THR A 106 -16.85 -7.39 -3.15
CA THR A 106 -16.91 -6.08 -2.50
C THR A 106 -17.65 -6.19 -1.18
N TYR A 107 -17.05 -5.69 -0.11
CA TYR A 107 -17.66 -5.53 1.20
C TYR A 107 -17.91 -4.05 1.44
N LEU A 108 -19.14 -3.71 1.84
CA LEU A 108 -19.55 -2.33 2.12
C LEU A 108 -19.48 -2.07 3.64
N SER A 109 -19.15 -0.84 4.03
CA SER A 109 -19.22 -0.37 5.40
C SER A 109 -20.68 -0.23 5.82
N SER A 110 -20.88 -0.13 7.13
CA SER A 110 -22.17 0.17 7.73
C SER A 110 -21.95 1.32 8.69
N ASP A 111 -22.02 2.53 8.12
CA ASP A 111 -21.72 3.77 8.85
C ASP A 111 -23.00 4.39 9.40
N SER A 112 -22.94 4.83 10.65
CA SER A 112 -24.05 5.52 11.32
C SER A 112 -23.54 6.57 12.27
N ILE A 113 -24.38 7.56 12.56
CA ILE A 113 -24.03 8.64 13.49
C ILE A 113 -24.45 8.27 14.91
N CYS A 114 -23.52 8.47 15.85
CA CYS A 114 -23.77 8.36 17.27
C CYS A 114 -24.85 9.38 17.70
N LYS A 115 -25.98 8.85 18.21
CA LYS A 115 -27.17 9.62 18.59
C LYS A 115 -26.90 10.58 19.76
N GLU A 116 -25.88 10.32 20.59
CA GLU A 116 -25.52 11.22 21.69
C GLU A 116 -24.90 12.56 21.24
N SER A 117 -24.44 12.67 19.99
CA SER A 117 -23.72 13.87 19.53
C SER A 117 -24.62 15.07 19.22
N MET A 118 -25.91 14.86 18.93
CA MET A 118 -26.88 15.93 18.63
C MET A 118 -28.26 15.61 19.18
N LYS A 119 -28.83 16.53 19.97
CA LYS A 119 -30.14 16.42 20.67
C LYS A 119 -31.36 16.55 19.74
N THR A 120 -31.28 16.08 18.50
CA THR A 120 -32.35 16.27 17.51
C THR A 120 -32.58 15.01 16.70
N ASP A 121 -33.84 14.58 16.58
CA ASP A 121 -34.28 13.42 15.78
C ASP A 121 -34.14 13.63 14.25
N GLN A 122 -33.42 14.67 13.81
CA GLN A 122 -33.23 15.04 12.40
C GLN A 122 -31.89 14.59 11.81
N ASN A 123 -31.11 13.78 12.54
CA ASN A 123 -29.77 13.36 12.10
C ASN A 123 -29.78 12.60 10.76
N GLU A 124 -30.82 11.79 10.49
CA GLU A 124 -30.96 11.05 9.22
C GLU A 124 -31.22 11.98 8.02
N LEU A 125 -31.80 13.17 8.24
CA LEU A 125 -31.98 14.18 7.18
C LEU A 125 -30.71 14.98 6.91
N LEU A 126 -29.89 15.23 7.93
CA LEU A 126 -28.68 16.03 7.82
C LEU A 126 -27.49 15.23 7.26
N TYR A 127 -27.48 13.92 7.51
CA TYR A 127 -26.37 13.04 7.13
C TYR A 127 -26.89 11.72 6.55
N PRO A 128 -27.34 11.73 5.29
CA PRO A 128 -27.79 10.53 4.62
C PRO A 128 -26.64 9.53 4.44
N ALA A 129 -26.97 8.24 4.30
CA ALA A 129 -25.97 7.18 4.16
C ALA A 129 -25.05 7.40 2.94
N GLU A 130 -25.59 7.94 1.84
CA GLU A 130 -24.82 8.30 0.64
C GLU A 130 -23.74 9.34 0.94
N PHE A 131 -24.04 10.30 1.83
CA PHE A 131 -23.05 11.29 2.28
C PHE A 131 -21.97 10.62 3.12
N LEU A 132 -22.35 9.78 4.10
CA LEU A 132 -21.39 9.06 4.94
C LEU A 132 -20.48 8.16 4.09
N ASN A 133 -21.06 7.43 3.14
CA ASN A 133 -20.35 6.52 2.23
C ASN A 133 -19.38 7.26 1.28
N SER A 134 -19.58 8.57 1.06
CA SER A 134 -18.70 9.40 0.25
C SER A 134 -17.46 9.91 1.01
N LEU A 135 -17.45 9.82 2.33
CA LEU A 135 -16.37 10.34 3.17
C LEU A 135 -15.11 9.50 3.02
N LYS A 136 -13.98 10.19 2.80
CA LYS A 136 -12.65 9.57 2.76
C LYS A 136 -11.76 10.22 3.79
N PHE A 137 -11.32 9.45 4.80
CA PHE A 137 -10.46 9.92 5.87
C PHE A 137 -9.14 9.16 5.91
N ASN A 138 -8.05 9.84 6.25
CA ASN A 138 -6.78 9.17 6.50
C ASN A 138 -6.89 8.28 7.75
N GLY A 139 -6.50 7.01 7.62
CA GLY A 139 -6.50 6.06 8.73
C GLY A 139 -7.85 5.38 8.99
N VAL A 140 -8.87 5.65 8.19
CA VAL A 140 -10.16 4.93 8.21
C VAL A 140 -10.34 4.25 6.84
N PRO A 141 -10.76 2.97 6.79
CA PRO A 141 -11.10 2.32 5.53
C PRO A 141 -12.20 3.09 4.78
N ASN A 142 -12.17 3.03 3.45
CA ASN A 142 -13.27 3.57 2.63
C ASN A 142 -14.55 2.76 2.83
N ASN A 143 -15.68 3.32 2.38
CA ASN A 143 -16.99 2.65 2.43
C ASN A 143 -17.00 1.29 1.73
N ASP A 144 -16.13 1.04 0.77
CA ASP A 144 -16.04 -0.26 0.13
C ASP A 144 -14.60 -0.79 0.14
N ILE A 145 -14.51 -2.11 0.27
CA ILE A 145 -13.26 -2.85 0.12
C ILE A 145 -13.48 -4.04 -0.80
N GLN A 146 -12.72 -4.08 -1.88
CA GLN A 146 -12.73 -5.17 -2.85
C GLN A 146 -11.64 -6.19 -2.49
N LEU A 147 -12.02 -7.45 -2.30
CA LEU A 147 -11.12 -8.53 -1.89
C LEU A 147 -11.16 -9.68 -2.89
N LYS A 148 -10.02 -10.35 -3.06
CA LYS A 148 -9.83 -11.57 -3.87
C LYS A 148 -8.98 -12.57 -3.12
N GLU A 149 -9.22 -13.86 -3.37
CA GLU A 149 -8.36 -14.92 -2.86
C GLU A 149 -6.96 -14.82 -3.50
N GLY A 150 -5.93 -15.06 -2.70
CA GLY A 150 -4.52 -14.88 -3.08
C GLY A 150 -4.00 -13.45 -2.94
N THR A 151 -4.86 -12.45 -2.69
CA THR A 151 -4.41 -11.06 -2.56
C THR A 151 -3.76 -10.81 -1.19
N PRO A 152 -2.58 -10.16 -1.13
CA PRO A 152 -2.00 -9.66 0.10
C PRO A 152 -2.75 -8.43 0.61
N ILE A 153 -3.05 -8.39 1.91
CA ILE A 153 -3.69 -7.28 2.61
C ILE A 153 -2.88 -6.87 3.82
N MET A 154 -3.17 -5.69 4.37
CA MET A 154 -2.56 -5.17 5.59
C MET A 154 -3.63 -4.88 6.64
N LEU A 155 -3.39 -5.31 7.89
CA LEU A 155 -4.21 -4.93 9.02
C LEU A 155 -3.97 -3.46 9.35
N LEU A 156 -5.05 -2.67 9.46
CA LEU A 156 -4.99 -1.25 9.85
C LEU A 156 -5.28 -1.01 11.34
N ARG A 157 -5.60 -2.07 12.09
CA ARG A 157 -5.96 -1.99 13.51
C ARG A 157 -5.40 -3.17 14.29
N ASN A 158 -5.24 -2.98 15.59
CA ASN A 158 -4.83 -4.05 16.50
C ASN A 158 -6.01 -4.99 16.76
N LEU A 159 -5.85 -6.27 16.42
CA LEU A 159 -6.85 -7.31 16.68
C LEU A 159 -6.41 -8.19 17.83
N ASN A 160 -5.19 -8.71 17.77
CA ASN A 160 -4.61 -9.54 18.80
C ASN A 160 -3.09 -9.36 18.84
N GLN A 161 -2.62 -8.56 19.78
CA GLN A 161 -1.19 -8.20 19.87
C GLN A 161 -0.33 -9.37 20.34
N SER A 162 -0.84 -10.28 21.17
CA SER A 162 -0.06 -11.42 21.64
C SER A 162 0.27 -12.40 20.51
N GLU A 163 -0.60 -12.50 19.51
CA GLU A 163 -0.42 -13.32 18.30
C GLU A 163 0.19 -12.53 17.13
N GLY A 164 0.62 -11.28 17.35
CA GLY A 164 1.21 -10.45 16.28
C GLY A 164 0.22 -9.92 15.23
N LEU A 165 -1.09 -9.98 15.51
CA LEU A 165 -2.14 -9.39 14.67
C LEU A 165 -2.36 -7.91 15.05
N CYS A 166 -1.37 -7.09 14.74
CA CYS A 166 -1.35 -5.65 15.00
C CYS A 166 -1.45 -4.83 13.70
N ASN A 167 -1.55 -3.51 13.85
CA ASN A 167 -1.49 -2.59 12.72
C ASN A 167 -0.16 -2.77 11.94
N GLY A 168 -0.26 -2.93 10.63
CA GLY A 168 0.86 -3.18 9.73
C GLY A 168 1.09 -4.65 9.39
N THR A 169 0.47 -5.60 10.10
CA THR A 169 0.61 -7.03 9.81
C THR A 169 0.06 -7.34 8.42
N ARG A 170 0.88 -7.98 7.59
CA ARG A 170 0.50 -8.41 6.23
C ARG A 170 -0.08 -9.82 6.28
N LEU A 171 -1.20 -10.03 5.60
CA LEU A 171 -1.91 -11.31 5.51
C LEU A 171 -2.20 -11.63 4.05
N ILE A 172 -2.44 -12.90 3.73
CA ILE A 172 -2.90 -13.33 2.41
C ILE A 172 -4.32 -13.87 2.57
N ILE A 173 -5.21 -13.43 1.69
CA ILE A 173 -6.59 -13.90 1.70
C ILE A 173 -6.64 -15.33 1.18
N THR A 174 -6.97 -16.27 2.04
CA THR A 174 -7.14 -17.68 1.65
C THR A 174 -8.58 -18.01 1.24
N ARG A 175 -9.55 -17.17 1.63
CA ARG A 175 -10.96 -17.38 1.34
C ARG A 175 -11.76 -16.08 1.45
N VAL A 176 -12.73 -15.87 0.56
CA VAL A 176 -13.77 -14.84 0.71
C VAL A 176 -15.15 -15.47 0.79
N THR A 177 -15.95 -15.09 1.79
CA THR A 177 -17.32 -15.61 1.96
C THR A 177 -18.35 -14.51 1.78
N ALA A 178 -19.56 -14.88 1.35
CA ALA A 178 -20.69 -13.97 1.38
C ALA A 178 -20.96 -13.51 2.82
N PRO A 179 -21.34 -12.23 3.02
CA PRO A 179 -21.88 -11.81 4.29
C PRO A 179 -23.09 -12.71 4.60
N ASN A 180 -23.12 -13.29 5.81
CA ASN A 180 -24.24 -14.10 6.24
C ASN A 180 -25.50 -13.22 6.19
N PRO A 181 -26.59 -13.64 5.52
CA PRO A 181 -27.82 -12.87 5.41
C PRO A 181 -28.57 -12.69 6.75
N GLY A 182 -27.95 -13.01 7.89
CA GLY A 182 -28.55 -12.98 9.23
C GLY A 182 -27.71 -12.32 10.32
N SER A 183 -26.51 -11.79 10.02
CA SER A 183 -25.78 -10.97 11.00
C SER A 183 -26.08 -9.49 10.77
N GLY A 184 -27.33 -9.11 11.01
CA GLY A 184 -27.62 -7.73 11.41
C GLY A 184 -26.97 -7.52 12.78
N ILE A 185 -26.18 -6.47 12.89
CA ILE A 185 -25.73 -5.92 14.17
C ILE A 185 -26.93 -5.19 14.79
#